data_AF-A0A3S0A6Y2-F1
#
_entry.id   AF-A0A3S0A6Y2-F1
#
_cell.length_a   1.000
_cell.length_b   1.000
_cell.length_c   1.000
_cell.angle_alpha   90.00
_cell.angle_beta   90.00
_cell.angle_gamma   90.00
#
_symmetry.space_group_name_H-M   'P 1'
#
loop_
_entity.id
_entity.type
_entity.pdbx_description
1 polymer ?
#
loop_
_entity_poly.entity_id
_entity_poly.type
_entity_poly.pdbx_seq_one_letter_code
_entity_poly.pdbx_strand_id
1 'polypeptide(L)'
;MFYATDWVDYELLDTGAGEKLERWGTIVLRRPDPQIIWPLERETQAWRQADAHYHRSSSGGGKWQNHSEIPERWTITYDEKLSFYIKPTGFKHTGLFPEQAVNWKWMIEKIQNAGRPIKVLNLFAYTGGASVACAYAGAEVCHVDASKGVVQWAKENLHLSGLGSRPVRFITDDVFKFVQREQRRGSKYDAIIMDPPSYGRGPNGETWKLEDDLFPFIQTCQTILTDNPLFLLINSYTTGISSTVLSNILAMTLKKKHGGTISSGEIGLPITHSGLMLPCGILGRWEA
;
A
#
# COMPACT_ATOMS: atom_id res chain seq x y z
N MET A 1 -11.71 -2.86 12.43
CA MET A 1 -11.24 -2.69 11.04
C MET A 1 -10.77 -1.25 10.86
N PHE A 2 -9.68 -1.04 10.16
CA PHE A 2 -9.13 0.28 9.80
C PHE A 2 -9.60 0.65 8.39
N TYR A 3 -10.02 1.89 8.18
CA TYR A 3 -10.40 2.39 6.87
C TYR A 3 -10.25 3.91 6.82
N ALA A 4 -10.09 4.44 5.61
CA ALA A 4 -10.00 5.88 5.38
C ALA A 4 -11.38 6.45 5.01
N THR A 5 -11.65 7.66 5.48
CA THR A 5 -12.87 8.43 5.20
C THR A 5 -12.61 9.69 4.39
N ASP A 6 -11.34 10.01 4.16
CA ASP A 6 -10.88 11.34 3.71
C ASP A 6 -10.56 11.36 2.20
N TRP A 7 -11.12 10.40 1.45
CA TRP A 7 -11.01 10.36 -0.01
C TRP A 7 -11.96 11.37 -0.65
N VAL A 8 -11.42 12.20 -1.54
CA VAL A 8 -12.20 13.13 -2.36
C VAL A 8 -12.56 12.48 -3.70
N ASP A 9 -11.53 11.95 -4.37
CA ASP A 9 -11.62 11.42 -5.72
C ASP A 9 -11.75 9.90 -5.78
N TYR A 10 -11.95 9.21 -4.65
CA TYR A 10 -12.17 7.76 -4.64
C TYR A 10 -13.42 7.37 -3.86
N GLU A 11 -14.18 6.44 -4.43
CA GLU A 11 -15.36 5.89 -3.77
C GLU A 11 -15.61 4.44 -4.22
N LEU A 12 -15.81 3.54 -3.27
CA LEU A 12 -16.31 2.20 -3.54
C LEU A 12 -17.85 2.24 -3.54
N LEU A 13 -18.43 2.35 -4.73
CA LEU A 13 -19.85 2.60 -4.92
C LEU A 13 -20.69 1.39 -4.48
N ASP A 14 -20.37 0.23 -5.02
CA ASP A 14 -21.17 -0.99 -4.83
C ASP A 14 -20.33 -2.25 -5.04
N THR A 15 -20.81 -3.39 -4.53
CA THR A 15 -20.14 -4.69 -4.64
C THR A 15 -21.15 -5.82 -4.76
N GLY A 16 -20.81 -6.85 -5.53
CA GLY A 16 -21.60 -8.06 -5.60
C GLY A 16 -21.18 -8.95 -6.77
N ALA A 17 -21.55 -10.22 -6.69
CA ALA A 17 -21.28 -11.21 -7.74
C ALA A 17 -19.80 -11.28 -8.16
N GLY A 18 -18.87 -11.20 -7.20
CA GLY A 18 -17.43 -11.25 -7.45
C GLY A 18 -16.79 -9.94 -7.91
N GLU A 19 -17.57 -8.88 -8.08
CA GLU A 19 -17.15 -7.62 -8.67
C GLU A 19 -17.36 -6.45 -7.71
N LYS A 20 -16.57 -5.39 -7.92
CA LYS A 20 -16.74 -4.09 -7.30
C LYS A 20 -16.86 -2.99 -8.35
N LEU A 21 -17.68 -2.00 -8.04
CA LEU A 21 -17.86 -0.78 -8.81
C LEU A 21 -17.23 0.38 -8.04
N GLU A 22 -16.25 1.05 -8.64
CA GLU A 22 -15.45 2.07 -7.98
C GLU A 22 -15.39 3.34 -8.83
N ARG A 23 -15.57 4.50 -8.21
CA ARG A 23 -15.36 5.80 -8.83
C ARG A 23 -13.96 6.32 -8.49
N TRP A 24 -13.28 6.79 -9.51
CA TRP A 24 -11.94 7.36 -9.49
C TRP A 24 -11.96 8.72 -10.21
N GLY A 25 -12.22 9.79 -9.46
CA GLY A 25 -12.52 11.13 -9.97
C GLY A 25 -13.88 11.09 -10.67
N THR A 26 -13.86 11.30 -11.98
CA THR A 26 -15.04 11.21 -12.86
C THR A 26 -15.21 9.84 -13.52
N ILE A 27 -14.24 8.93 -13.39
CA ILE A 27 -14.21 7.66 -14.11
C ILE A 27 -14.71 6.54 -13.20
N VAL A 28 -15.63 5.72 -13.70
CA VAL A 28 -16.17 4.56 -12.98
C VAL A 28 -15.59 3.27 -13.56
N LEU A 29 -14.98 2.46 -12.70
CA LEU A 29 -14.35 1.19 -13.07
C LEU A 29 -15.08 0.02 -12.42
N ARG A 30 -15.29 -1.06 -13.19
CA ARG A 30 -15.77 -2.36 -12.72
C ARG A 30 -14.60 -3.35 -12.63
N ARG A 31 -14.38 -3.96 -11.47
CA ARG A 31 -13.23 -4.85 -11.24
C ARG A 31 -13.57 -6.08 -10.38
N PRO A 32 -12.90 -7.22 -10.62
CA PRO A 32 -13.07 -8.43 -9.81
C PRO A 32 -12.31 -8.37 -8.48
N ASP A 33 -13.00 -8.72 -7.40
CA ASP A 33 -12.40 -8.95 -6.09
C ASP A 33 -12.84 -10.30 -5.49
N PRO A 34 -11.90 -11.22 -5.18
CA PRO A 34 -12.23 -12.56 -4.73
C PRO A 34 -12.87 -12.60 -3.33
N GLN A 35 -12.81 -11.52 -2.55
CA GLN A 35 -13.46 -11.45 -1.24
C GLN A 35 -14.98 -11.21 -1.36
N ILE A 36 -15.46 -10.78 -2.55
CA ILE A 36 -16.86 -10.48 -2.80
C ILE A 36 -17.58 -11.77 -3.21
N ILE A 37 -18.07 -12.50 -2.20
CA ILE A 37 -18.79 -13.78 -2.40
C ILE A 37 -20.31 -13.67 -2.27
N TRP A 38 -20.81 -12.47 -1.96
CA TRP A 38 -22.24 -12.19 -1.84
C TRP A 38 -22.87 -11.90 -3.21
N PRO A 39 -24.18 -12.13 -3.37
CA PRO A 39 -24.88 -11.80 -4.61
C PRO A 39 -24.89 -10.29 -4.86
N LEU A 40 -24.96 -9.90 -6.12
CA LEU A 40 -25.31 -8.54 -6.50
C LEU A 40 -26.81 -8.36 -6.29
N GLU A 41 -27.22 -7.44 -5.41
CA GLU A 41 -28.63 -7.21 -5.10
C GLU A 41 -29.40 -6.76 -6.34
N ARG A 42 -28.85 -5.80 -7.09
CA ARG A 42 -29.42 -5.31 -8.34
C ARG A 42 -28.35 -4.75 -9.26
N GLU A 43 -28.32 -5.20 -10.51
CA GLU A 43 -27.49 -4.55 -11.53
C GLU A 43 -28.13 -3.23 -11.97
N THR A 44 -27.69 -2.14 -11.35
CA THR A 44 -28.12 -0.77 -11.64
C THR A 44 -27.57 -0.28 -12.98
N GLN A 45 -28.02 0.89 -13.42
CA GLN A 45 -27.46 1.54 -14.62
C GLN A 45 -25.97 1.84 -14.46
N ALA A 46 -25.51 2.20 -13.26
CA ALA A 46 -24.10 2.49 -12.98
C ALA A 46 -23.19 1.27 -13.25
N TRP A 47 -23.64 0.06 -12.92
CA TRP A 47 -22.92 -1.19 -13.23
C TRP A 47 -22.80 -1.45 -14.74
N ARG A 48 -23.87 -1.16 -15.50
CA ARG A 48 -23.91 -1.35 -16.96
C ARG A 48 -23.16 -0.29 -17.73
N GLN A 49 -22.97 0.89 -17.14
CA GLN A 49 -22.35 2.07 -17.75
C GLN A 49 -21.00 2.43 -17.13
N ALA A 50 -20.36 1.50 -16.43
CA ALA A 50 -18.97 1.70 -16.00
C ALA A 50 -18.10 2.01 -17.23
N ASP A 51 -17.21 3.01 -17.12
CA ASP A 51 -16.38 3.46 -18.23
C ASP A 51 -15.40 2.38 -18.70
N ALA A 52 -14.96 1.51 -17.80
CA ALA A 52 -14.20 0.32 -18.15
C ALA A 52 -14.41 -0.83 -17.17
N HIS A 53 -14.28 -2.06 -17.68
CA HIS A 53 -14.41 -3.31 -16.94
C HIS A 53 -13.16 -4.17 -17.13
N TYR A 54 -12.53 -4.59 -16.03
CA TYR A 54 -11.42 -5.53 -16.08
C TYR A 54 -11.90 -6.98 -16.04
N HIS A 55 -11.66 -7.73 -17.11
CA HIS A 55 -11.97 -9.16 -17.19
C HIS A 55 -10.73 -9.99 -16.85
N ARG A 56 -10.80 -10.80 -15.78
CA ARG A 56 -9.72 -11.76 -15.46
C ARG A 56 -9.70 -12.90 -16.47
N SER A 57 -8.49 -13.35 -16.81
CA SER A 57 -8.28 -14.60 -17.53
C SER A 57 -8.13 -15.78 -16.56
N SER A 58 -8.68 -16.95 -16.92
CA SER A 58 -8.47 -18.20 -16.19
C SER A 58 -7.02 -18.70 -16.26
N SER A 59 -6.24 -18.27 -17.26
CA SER A 59 -4.81 -18.58 -17.41
C SER A 59 -3.87 -17.59 -16.70
N GLY A 60 -4.42 -16.63 -15.94
CA GLY A 60 -3.67 -15.56 -15.29
C GLY A 60 -3.66 -14.25 -16.10
N GLY A 61 -3.57 -13.12 -15.39
CA GLY A 61 -3.72 -11.79 -16.00
C GLY A 61 -5.17 -11.45 -16.34
N GLY A 62 -5.36 -10.65 -17.38
CA GLY A 62 -6.68 -10.19 -17.83
C GLY A 62 -6.59 -9.04 -18.81
N LYS A 63 -7.73 -8.43 -19.12
CA LYS A 63 -7.81 -7.30 -20.05
C LYS A 63 -8.87 -6.30 -19.63
N TRP A 64 -8.61 -5.03 -19.92
CA TRP A 64 -9.59 -3.98 -19.81
C TRP A 64 -10.48 -3.94 -21.06
N GLN A 65 -11.78 -3.85 -20.85
CA GLN A 65 -12.76 -3.50 -21.86
C GLN A 65 -13.22 -2.07 -21.56
N ASN A 66 -12.90 -1.13 -22.44
CA ASN A 66 -13.36 0.25 -22.33
C ASN A 66 -14.74 0.37 -22.98
N HIS A 67 -15.69 0.96 -22.26
CA HIS A 67 -17.03 1.28 -22.72
C HIS A 67 -17.17 2.77 -23.08
N SER A 68 -16.30 3.60 -22.50
CA SER A 68 -16.14 5.03 -22.79
C SER A 68 -14.69 5.34 -23.17
N GLU A 69 -14.45 6.54 -23.71
CA GLU A 69 -13.09 7.07 -23.83
C GLU A 69 -12.54 7.38 -22.44
N ILE A 70 -11.51 6.66 -22.03
CA ILE A 70 -10.78 6.91 -20.79
C ILE A 70 -9.36 7.38 -21.11
N PRO A 71 -8.81 8.35 -20.36
CA PRO A 71 -7.44 8.79 -20.53
C PRO A 71 -6.46 7.64 -20.20
N GLU A 72 -5.30 7.65 -20.84
CA GLU A 72 -4.23 6.66 -20.60
C GLU A 72 -3.80 6.63 -19.12
N ARG A 73 -3.84 7.80 -18.48
CA ARG A 73 -3.66 7.99 -17.03
C ARG A 73 -4.38 9.26 -16.59
N TRP A 74 -4.79 9.32 -15.32
CA TRP A 74 -5.37 10.52 -14.72
C TRP A 74 -4.97 10.67 -13.25
N THR A 75 -5.28 11.83 -12.68
CA THR A 75 -4.89 12.21 -11.31
C THR A 75 -6.05 12.00 -10.35
N ILE A 76 -5.73 11.50 -9.16
CA ILE A 76 -6.64 11.32 -8.01
C ILE A 76 -6.03 12.04 -6.82
N THR A 77 -6.85 12.75 -6.06
CA THR A 77 -6.44 13.50 -4.88
C THR A 77 -6.98 12.87 -3.59
N TYR A 78 -6.09 12.75 -2.60
CA TYR A 78 -6.40 12.37 -1.23
C TYR A 78 -6.23 13.57 -0.29
N ASP A 79 -7.23 13.83 0.55
CA ASP A 79 -7.24 14.91 1.56
C ASP A 79 -6.82 16.28 0.99
N GLU A 80 -7.19 16.58 -0.26
CA GLU A 80 -6.86 17.81 -1.01
C GLU A 80 -5.35 18.14 -1.14
N LYS A 81 -4.46 17.24 -0.71
CA LYS A 81 -3.01 17.51 -0.57
C LYS A 81 -2.15 16.57 -1.38
N LEU A 82 -2.49 15.29 -1.41
CA LEU A 82 -1.66 14.26 -2.02
C LEU A 82 -2.30 13.82 -3.33
N SER A 83 -1.56 13.95 -4.43
CA SER A 83 -2.03 13.65 -5.78
C SER A 83 -1.27 12.47 -6.37
N PHE A 84 -2.00 11.54 -6.96
CA PHE A 84 -1.45 10.31 -7.52
C PHE A 84 -1.94 10.10 -8.94
N TYR A 85 -1.04 9.69 -9.84
CA TYR A 85 -1.43 9.14 -11.12
C TYR A 85 -1.95 7.72 -10.94
N ILE A 86 -3.08 7.43 -11.57
CA ILE A 86 -3.61 6.08 -11.75
C ILE A 86 -3.84 5.80 -13.23
N LYS A 87 -3.87 4.51 -13.57
CA LYS A 87 -4.22 4.04 -14.91
C LYS A 87 -4.66 2.57 -14.92
N PRO A 88 -5.46 2.13 -15.91
CA PRO A 88 -5.62 0.73 -16.24
C PRO A 88 -4.24 0.10 -16.49
N THR A 89 -3.94 -1.01 -15.80
CA THR A 89 -2.71 -1.76 -16.02
C THR A 89 -3.02 -3.08 -16.73
N GLY A 90 -1.99 -3.86 -17.10
CA GLY A 90 -2.18 -5.24 -17.56
C GLY A 90 -2.75 -6.19 -16.48
N PHE A 91 -2.94 -5.69 -15.26
CA PHE A 91 -3.53 -6.39 -14.12
C PHE A 91 -4.75 -5.63 -13.60
N LYS A 92 -5.43 -6.21 -12.61
CA LYS A 92 -6.62 -5.60 -11.99
C LYS A 92 -6.33 -4.28 -11.26
N HIS A 93 -5.09 -4.03 -10.81
CA HIS A 93 -4.77 -2.84 -10.01
C HIS A 93 -4.63 -1.60 -10.90
N THR A 94 -4.90 -0.43 -10.33
CA THR A 94 -4.90 0.87 -11.03
C THR A 94 -3.67 1.73 -10.73
N GLY A 95 -2.73 1.23 -9.93
CA GLY A 95 -1.57 2.00 -9.49
C GLY A 95 -1.70 2.61 -8.10
N LEU A 96 -2.82 2.43 -7.41
CA LEU A 96 -3.03 2.91 -6.05
C LEU A 96 -3.93 1.97 -5.27
N PHE A 97 -3.67 1.83 -3.97
CA PHE A 97 -4.45 1.04 -3.02
C PHE A 97 -5.13 2.01 -2.04
N PRO A 98 -6.37 2.43 -2.31
CA PRO A 98 -7.00 3.55 -1.61
C PRO A 98 -7.25 3.25 -0.13
N GLU A 99 -7.42 1.99 0.23
CA GLU A 99 -7.56 1.54 1.61
C GLU A 99 -6.34 1.93 2.47
N GLN A 100 -5.14 2.03 1.87
CA GLN A 100 -3.90 2.37 2.56
C GLN A 100 -3.84 3.82 3.08
N ALA A 101 -4.78 4.68 2.69
CA ALA A 101 -4.89 6.04 3.20
C ALA A 101 -4.99 6.10 4.75
N VAL A 102 -5.58 5.10 5.40
CA VAL A 102 -5.63 5.03 6.87
C VAL A 102 -4.25 4.82 7.49
N ASN A 103 -3.32 4.18 6.76
CA ASN A 103 -1.91 4.11 7.15
C ASN A 103 -1.21 5.43 6.87
N TRP A 104 -1.49 6.08 5.74
CA TRP A 104 -0.88 7.37 5.39
C TRP A 104 -1.18 8.44 6.45
N LYS A 105 -2.44 8.57 6.87
CA LYS A 105 -2.86 9.48 7.93
C LYS A 105 -2.10 9.22 9.24
N TRP A 106 -2.06 7.97 9.69
CA TRP A 106 -1.34 7.58 10.91
C TRP A 106 0.17 7.90 10.81
N MET A 107 0.82 7.62 9.68
CA MET A 107 2.24 7.94 9.50
C MET A 107 2.50 9.45 9.50
N ILE A 108 1.64 10.24 8.85
CA ILE A 108 1.73 11.70 8.84
C ILE A 108 1.67 12.24 10.28
N GLU A 109 0.68 11.80 11.06
CA GLU A 109 0.51 12.21 12.46
C GLU A 109 1.73 11.83 13.30
N LYS A 110 2.27 10.61 13.16
CA LYS A 110 3.45 10.17 13.92
C LYS A 110 4.69 10.98 13.58
N ILE A 111 4.94 11.24 12.30
CA ILE A 111 6.13 11.98 11.85
C ILE A 111 6.06 13.44 12.31
N GLN A 112 4.90 14.10 12.14
CA GLN A 112 4.74 15.51 12.51
C GLN A 112 4.85 15.73 14.03
N ASN A 113 4.38 14.77 14.83
CA ASN A 113 4.45 14.86 16.30
C ASN A 113 5.77 14.37 16.90
N ALA A 114 6.72 13.90 16.09
CA ALA A 114 7.96 13.31 16.61
C ALA A 114 8.93 14.34 17.23
N GLY A 115 8.79 15.64 16.89
CA GLY A 115 9.62 16.72 17.42
C GLY A 115 11.10 16.67 17.00
N ARG A 116 11.44 15.83 16.03
CA ARG A 116 12.81 15.64 15.52
C ARG A 116 12.77 15.19 14.04
N PRO A 117 13.87 15.32 13.28
CA PRO A 117 13.96 14.73 11.94
C PRO A 117 13.74 13.20 11.98
N ILE A 118 12.98 12.69 11.02
CA ILE A 118 12.64 11.27 10.89
C ILE A 118 13.10 10.76 9.54
N LYS A 119 13.85 9.65 9.56
CA LYS A 119 14.26 8.92 8.37
C LYS A 119 13.44 7.65 8.20
N VAL A 120 12.66 7.59 7.12
CA VAL A 120 11.73 6.51 6.80
C VAL A 120 12.31 5.61 5.70
N LEU A 121 12.26 4.30 5.90
CA LEU A 121 12.49 3.30 4.86
C LEU A 121 11.16 2.69 4.43
N ASN A 122 10.79 2.84 3.15
CA ASN A 122 9.62 2.21 2.57
C ASN A 122 10.06 1.07 1.63
N LEU A 123 9.65 -0.15 1.95
CA LEU A 123 10.04 -1.40 1.28
C LEU A 123 8.85 -1.99 0.53
N PHE A 124 9.10 -2.57 -0.64
CA PHE A 124 8.03 -3.01 -1.56
C PHE A 124 7.11 -1.82 -1.89
N ALA A 125 7.73 -0.67 -2.13
CA ALA A 125 7.10 0.62 -2.01
C ALA A 125 6.14 0.98 -3.16
N TYR A 126 6.12 0.17 -4.22
CA TYR A 126 5.23 0.29 -5.37
C TYR A 126 5.23 1.71 -5.96
N THR A 127 4.07 2.28 -6.21
CA THR A 127 3.89 3.64 -6.77
C THR A 127 4.01 4.75 -5.72
N GLY A 128 4.46 4.43 -4.50
CA GLY A 128 4.95 5.40 -3.54
C GLY A 128 3.90 6.14 -2.69
N GLY A 129 2.66 5.65 -2.58
CA GLY A 129 1.62 6.27 -1.72
C GLY A 129 2.11 6.62 -0.31
N ALA A 130 2.70 5.63 0.37
CA ALA A 130 3.29 5.83 1.70
C ALA A 130 4.53 6.74 1.68
N SER A 131 5.36 6.67 0.64
CA SER A 131 6.54 7.54 0.50
C SER A 131 6.14 9.01 0.35
N VAL A 132 5.09 9.30 -0.44
CA VAL A 132 4.52 10.64 -0.62
C VAL A 132 3.96 11.15 0.70
N ALA A 133 3.20 10.33 1.44
CA ALA A 133 2.66 10.70 2.75
C ALA A 133 3.76 11.03 3.78
N CYS A 134 4.81 10.21 3.87
CA CYS A 134 5.93 10.48 4.77
C CYS A 134 6.74 11.73 4.36
N ALA A 135 6.96 11.94 3.06
CA ALA A 135 7.64 13.13 2.56
C ALA A 135 6.82 14.41 2.80
N TYR A 136 5.50 14.34 2.65
CA TYR A 136 4.57 15.41 3.01
C TYR A 136 4.70 15.79 4.49
N ALA A 137 4.77 14.79 5.37
CA ALA A 137 4.97 14.97 6.80
C ALA A 137 6.34 15.52 7.20
N GLY A 138 7.28 15.63 6.26
CA GLY A 138 8.61 16.21 6.46
C GLY A 138 9.73 15.20 6.70
N ALA A 139 9.48 13.90 6.52
CA ALA A 139 10.51 12.88 6.66
C ALA A 139 11.53 12.87 5.50
N GLU A 140 12.75 12.41 5.79
CA GLU A 140 13.68 11.89 4.79
C GLU A 140 13.26 10.48 4.40
N VAL A 141 12.98 10.22 3.13
CA VAL A 141 12.41 8.95 2.70
C VAL A 141 13.38 8.18 1.81
N CYS A 142 13.59 6.90 2.12
CA CYS A 142 14.21 5.95 1.21
C CYS A 142 13.12 5.02 0.66
N HIS A 143 12.81 5.16 -0.63
CA HIS A 143 11.83 4.36 -1.36
C HIS A 143 12.53 3.21 -2.08
N VAL A 144 12.11 1.97 -1.85
CA VAL A 144 12.74 0.78 -2.44
C VAL A 144 11.69 -0.13 -3.07
N ASP A 145 11.86 -0.41 -4.35
CA ASP A 145 11.08 -1.41 -5.09
C ASP A 145 11.96 -2.07 -6.17
N ALA A 146 11.66 -3.32 -6.54
CA ALA A 146 12.44 -4.03 -7.55
C ALA A 146 12.11 -3.59 -8.98
N SER A 147 10.93 -3.00 -9.23
CA SER A 147 10.49 -2.62 -10.57
C SER A 147 10.86 -1.18 -10.91
N LYS A 148 11.74 -1.00 -11.90
CA LYS A 148 12.13 0.34 -12.40
C LYS A 148 10.93 1.19 -12.81
N GLY A 149 9.92 0.57 -13.42
CA GLY A 149 8.70 1.25 -13.87
C GLY A 149 7.87 1.81 -12.71
N VAL A 150 7.71 1.06 -11.63
CA VAL A 150 6.93 1.55 -10.47
C VAL A 150 7.73 2.56 -9.65
N VAL A 151 9.06 2.43 -9.56
CA VAL A 151 9.93 3.45 -8.93
C VAL A 151 9.83 4.78 -9.68
N GLN A 152 9.84 4.74 -11.02
CA GLN A 152 9.65 5.95 -11.84
C GLN A 152 8.25 6.55 -11.63
N TRP A 153 7.21 5.72 -11.54
CA TRP A 153 5.85 6.17 -11.22
C TRP A 153 5.78 6.82 -9.83
N ALA A 154 6.45 6.26 -8.82
CA ALA A 154 6.53 6.84 -7.48
C ALA A 154 7.21 8.22 -7.49
N LYS A 155 8.26 8.40 -8.30
CA LYS A 155 8.89 9.71 -8.51
C LYS A 155 7.93 10.70 -9.13
N GLU A 156 7.14 10.29 -10.12
CA GLU A 156 6.11 11.13 -10.74
C GLU A 156 5.03 11.54 -9.74
N ASN A 157 4.56 10.61 -8.90
CA ASN A 157 3.57 10.90 -7.85
C ASN A 157 4.09 11.89 -6.80
N LEU A 158 5.37 11.80 -6.42
CA LEU A 158 6.01 12.76 -5.52
C LEU A 158 6.01 14.18 -6.12
N HIS A 159 6.35 14.32 -7.40
CA HIS A 159 6.33 15.61 -8.08
C HIS A 159 4.90 16.13 -8.27
N LEU A 160 3.97 15.25 -8.61
CA LEU A 160 2.55 15.58 -8.78
C LEU A 160 1.94 16.12 -7.48
N SER A 161 2.37 15.61 -6.33
CA SER A 161 1.98 16.12 -5.01
C SER A 161 2.72 17.41 -4.59
N GLY A 162 3.51 18.03 -5.47
CA GLY A 162 4.28 19.25 -5.16
C GLY A 162 5.49 19.02 -4.25
N LEU A 163 5.93 17.78 -4.06
CA LEU A 163 6.99 17.39 -3.10
C LEU A 163 8.33 17.09 -3.77
N GLY A 164 8.54 17.51 -5.02
CA GLY A 164 9.75 17.20 -5.80
C GLY A 164 11.07 17.67 -5.17
N SER A 165 11.03 18.68 -4.28
CA SER A 165 12.20 19.18 -3.53
C SER A 165 12.44 18.45 -2.20
N ARG A 166 11.54 17.56 -1.77
CA ARG A 166 11.70 16.79 -0.53
C ARG A 166 12.81 15.75 -0.66
N PRO A 167 13.53 15.43 0.44
CA PRO A 167 14.63 14.47 0.43
C PRO A 167 14.11 13.04 0.31
N VAL A 168 13.82 12.60 -0.93
CA VAL A 168 13.39 11.23 -1.23
C VAL A 168 14.41 10.54 -2.14
N ARG A 169 15.02 9.47 -1.62
CA ARG A 169 15.92 8.59 -2.37
C ARG A 169 15.12 7.44 -2.98
N PHE A 170 15.10 7.36 -4.31
CA PHE A 170 14.45 6.28 -5.06
C PHE A 170 15.46 5.20 -5.44
N ILE A 171 15.21 3.97 -5.02
CA ILE A 171 16.09 2.82 -5.24
C ILE A 171 15.33 1.73 -6.00
N THR A 172 15.86 1.37 -7.17
CA THR A 172 15.41 0.18 -7.91
C THR A 172 16.33 -1.00 -7.56
N ASP A 173 15.91 -1.85 -6.63
CA ASP A 173 16.73 -2.96 -6.15
C ASP A 173 15.88 -4.04 -5.48
N ASP A 174 16.47 -5.22 -5.30
CA ASP A 174 15.90 -6.25 -4.44
C ASP A 174 15.90 -5.76 -2.98
N VAL A 175 14.74 -5.85 -2.33
CA VAL A 175 14.51 -5.31 -0.98
C VAL A 175 15.40 -5.99 0.07
N PHE A 176 15.61 -7.30 -0.03
CA PHE A 176 16.43 -8.05 0.92
C PHE A 176 17.90 -7.68 0.80
N LYS A 177 18.42 -7.69 -0.43
CA LYS A 177 19.79 -7.27 -0.73
C LYS A 177 20.01 -5.82 -0.31
N PHE A 178 19.01 -4.96 -0.47
CA PHE A 178 19.07 -3.57 -0.03
C PHE A 178 19.23 -3.46 1.47
N VAL A 179 18.35 -4.10 2.25
CA VAL A 179 18.42 -4.09 3.71
C VAL A 179 19.75 -4.65 4.21
N GLN A 180 20.24 -5.76 3.64
CA GLN A 180 21.55 -6.33 3.99
C GLN A 180 22.72 -5.38 3.69
N ARG A 181 22.66 -4.61 2.60
CA ARG A 181 23.69 -3.60 2.31
C ARG A 181 23.62 -2.43 3.27
N GLU A 182 22.43 -1.96 3.62
CA GLU A 182 22.27 -0.91 4.62
C GLU A 182 22.77 -1.36 6.00
N GLN A 183 22.55 -2.63 6.36
CA GLN A 183 23.13 -3.24 7.56
C GLN A 183 24.67 -3.21 7.53
N ARG A 184 25.30 -3.65 6.44
CA ARG A 184 26.76 -3.61 6.28
C ARG A 184 27.32 -2.18 6.31
N ARG A 185 26.56 -1.20 5.84
CA ARG A 185 26.92 0.23 5.87
C ARG A 185 26.68 0.87 7.25
N GLY A 186 26.03 0.18 8.18
CA GLY A 186 25.61 0.77 9.45
C GLY A 186 24.53 1.85 9.30
N SER A 187 23.80 1.86 8.18
CA SER A 187 22.71 2.83 7.95
C SER A 187 21.54 2.55 8.88
N LYS A 188 20.98 3.63 9.45
CA LYS A 188 19.87 3.58 10.40
C LYS A 188 18.65 4.35 9.90
N TYR A 189 17.48 3.89 10.34
CA TYR A 189 16.16 4.45 10.02
C TYR A 189 15.32 4.53 11.29
N ASP A 190 14.55 5.61 11.41
CA ASP A 190 13.62 5.83 12.53
C ASP A 190 12.33 5.04 12.32
N ALA A 191 11.93 4.84 11.06
CA ALA A 191 10.71 4.13 10.74
C ALA A 191 10.88 3.23 9.52
N ILE A 192 10.18 2.10 9.54
CA ILE A 192 10.13 1.15 8.43
C ILE A 192 8.68 0.86 8.06
N ILE A 193 8.39 0.89 6.76
CA ILE A 193 7.12 0.51 6.17
C ILE A 193 7.41 -0.62 5.21
N MET A 194 6.57 -1.66 5.21
CA MET A 194 6.66 -2.72 4.22
C MET A 194 5.30 -3.25 3.80
N ASP A 195 5.20 -3.55 2.51
CA ASP A 195 4.04 -4.19 1.89
C ASP A 195 4.47 -5.41 1.06
N PRO A 196 5.04 -6.45 1.70
CA PRO A 196 5.57 -7.60 1.00
C PRO A 196 4.48 -8.36 0.23
N PRO A 197 4.77 -8.85 -0.99
CA PRO A 197 3.84 -9.71 -1.71
C PRO A 197 3.70 -11.08 -1.04
N SER A 198 2.67 -11.86 -1.34
CA SER A 198 2.55 -13.24 -0.83
C SER A 198 3.69 -14.13 -1.33
N TYR A 199 3.99 -14.02 -2.63
CA TYR A 199 5.07 -14.74 -3.30
C TYR A 199 5.86 -13.77 -4.18
N GLY A 200 7.17 -13.95 -4.22
CA GLY A 200 8.06 -13.14 -5.04
C GLY A 200 9.19 -13.97 -5.62
N ARG A 201 9.79 -13.47 -6.71
CA ARG A 201 11.07 -13.95 -7.19
C ARG A 201 12.05 -12.81 -7.29
N GLY A 202 13.21 -12.97 -6.66
CA GLY A 202 14.33 -12.07 -6.78
C GLY A 202 14.94 -12.13 -8.19
N PRO A 203 15.73 -11.12 -8.58
CA PRO A 203 16.35 -11.04 -9.91
C PRO A 203 17.25 -12.24 -10.26
N ASN A 204 17.79 -12.95 -9.27
CA ASN A 204 18.67 -14.11 -9.48
C ASN A 204 17.96 -15.44 -9.19
N GLY A 205 16.62 -15.45 -9.11
CA GLY A 205 15.82 -16.65 -8.88
C GLY A 205 15.59 -16.99 -7.41
N GLU A 206 16.00 -16.13 -6.46
CA GLU A 206 15.63 -16.30 -5.06
C GLU A 206 14.10 -16.30 -4.93
N THR A 207 13.53 -17.22 -4.14
CA THR A 207 12.09 -17.25 -3.91
C THR A 207 11.77 -16.57 -2.59
N TRP A 208 10.77 -15.70 -2.59
CA TRP A 208 10.16 -15.14 -1.39
C TRP A 208 8.81 -15.80 -1.18
N LYS A 209 8.56 -16.26 0.05
CA LYS A 209 7.25 -16.68 0.54
C LYS A 209 7.00 -16.01 1.88
N LEU A 210 5.91 -15.26 1.97
CA LEU A 210 5.63 -14.46 3.15
C LEU A 210 5.56 -15.31 4.43
N GLU A 211 5.04 -16.53 4.34
CA GLU A 211 4.94 -17.47 5.47
C GLU A 211 6.29 -17.95 6.00
N ASP A 212 7.27 -18.12 5.11
CA ASP A 212 8.59 -18.66 5.45
C ASP A 212 9.56 -17.53 5.86
N ASP A 213 9.46 -16.38 5.19
CA ASP A 213 10.54 -15.39 5.15
C ASP A 213 10.23 -14.10 5.92
N LEU A 214 8.97 -13.81 6.27
CA LEU A 214 8.61 -12.54 6.93
C LEU A 214 9.28 -12.37 8.29
N PHE A 215 9.22 -13.37 9.16
CA PHE A 215 9.79 -13.25 10.50
C PHE A 215 11.31 -13.01 10.49
N PRO A 216 12.13 -13.82 9.76
CA PRO A 216 13.56 -13.54 9.60
C PRO A 216 13.85 -12.17 8.98
N PHE A 217 13.00 -11.71 8.07
CA PHE A 217 13.16 -10.41 7.45
C PHE A 217 12.92 -9.25 8.43
N ILE A 218 11.91 -9.34 9.29
CA ILE A 218 11.68 -8.35 10.36
C ILE A 218 12.89 -8.30 11.31
N GLN A 219 13.48 -9.44 11.66
CA GLN A 219 14.69 -9.47 12.49
C GLN A 219 15.86 -8.73 11.81
N THR A 220 16.01 -8.90 10.50
CA THR A 220 17.04 -8.17 9.73
C THR A 220 16.75 -6.67 9.71
N CYS A 221 15.51 -6.27 9.45
CA CYS A 221 15.07 -4.86 9.48
C CYS A 221 15.31 -4.22 10.85
N GLN A 222 15.11 -4.95 11.94
CA GLN A 222 15.36 -4.46 13.30
C GLN A 222 16.83 -4.06 13.52
N THR A 223 17.78 -4.64 12.78
CA THR A 223 19.21 -4.28 12.90
C THR A 223 19.54 -2.93 12.27
N ILE A 224 18.70 -2.43 11.36
CA ILE A 224 18.84 -1.12 10.70
C ILE A 224 17.90 -0.05 11.27
N LEU A 225 17.18 -0.36 12.35
CA LEU A 225 16.49 0.67 13.14
C LEU A 225 17.48 1.45 14.01
N THR A 226 17.20 2.73 14.21
CA THR A 226 17.84 3.58 15.22
C THR A 226 17.61 3.04 16.64
N ASP A 227 18.32 3.57 17.62
CA ASP A 227 18.12 3.20 19.03
C ASP A 227 16.75 3.66 19.57
N ASN A 228 16.22 4.76 19.04
CA ASN A 228 14.90 5.30 19.37
C ASN A 228 13.97 5.30 18.13
N PRO A 229 13.61 4.14 17.58
CA PRO A 229 12.77 4.10 16.39
C PRO A 229 11.36 4.62 16.70
N LEU A 230 10.72 5.25 15.73
CA LEU A 230 9.40 5.86 15.85
C LEU A 230 8.28 4.84 15.62
N PHE A 231 8.33 4.08 14.51
CA PHE A 231 7.34 3.06 14.19
C PHE A 231 7.82 2.01 13.20
N LEU A 232 7.12 0.88 13.15
CA LEU A 232 7.22 -0.10 12.07
C LEU A 232 5.82 -0.55 11.63
N LEU A 233 5.56 -0.53 10.32
CA LEU A 233 4.29 -0.94 9.72
C LEU A 233 4.52 -2.13 8.78
N ILE A 234 3.70 -3.17 8.94
CA ILE A 234 3.60 -4.32 8.03
C ILE A 234 2.18 -4.33 7.45
N ASN A 235 2.07 -4.25 6.14
CA ASN A 235 0.85 -4.56 5.39
C ASN A 235 0.94 -5.98 4.84
N SER A 236 -0.21 -6.64 4.68
CA SER A 236 -0.30 -7.91 3.96
C SER A 236 -1.64 -8.06 3.26
N TYR A 237 -1.56 -8.47 2.00
CA TYR A 237 -2.69 -8.83 1.16
C TYR A 237 -2.82 -10.35 0.98
N THR A 238 -2.00 -11.13 1.68
CA THR A 238 -1.99 -12.60 1.61
C THR A 238 -3.23 -13.18 2.28
N THR A 239 -4.00 -13.95 1.52
CA THR A 239 -5.19 -14.66 2.02
C THR A 239 -4.81 -15.75 3.01
N GLY A 240 -5.59 -15.90 4.08
CA GLY A 240 -5.42 -16.99 5.07
C GLY A 240 -4.48 -16.65 6.23
N ILE A 241 -3.89 -15.46 6.24
CA ILE A 241 -3.07 -14.98 7.37
C ILE A 241 -3.91 -14.06 8.25
N SER A 242 -3.96 -14.36 9.55
CA SER A 242 -4.64 -13.50 10.53
C SER A 242 -3.77 -12.30 10.91
N SER A 243 -4.38 -11.14 11.15
CA SER A 243 -3.69 -9.96 11.71
C SER A 243 -3.00 -10.24 13.04
N THR A 244 -3.47 -11.24 13.80
CA THR A 244 -2.81 -11.72 15.03
C THR A 244 -1.39 -12.25 14.76
N VAL A 245 -1.14 -12.82 13.59
CA VAL A 245 0.21 -13.27 13.19
C VAL A 245 1.15 -12.07 13.15
N LEU A 246 0.74 -10.97 12.53
CA LEU A 246 1.54 -9.74 12.49
C LEU A 246 1.77 -9.18 13.89
N SER A 247 0.75 -9.17 14.75
CA SER A 247 0.89 -8.79 16.16
C SER A 247 1.91 -9.63 16.91
N ASN A 248 1.89 -10.95 16.74
CA ASN A 248 2.84 -11.85 17.39
C ASN A 248 4.27 -11.63 16.89
N ILE A 249 4.46 -11.45 15.57
CA ILE A 249 5.78 -11.13 14.99
C ILE A 249 6.33 -9.84 15.61
N LEU A 250 5.53 -8.76 15.62
CA LEU A 250 5.91 -7.47 16.20
C LEU A 250 6.18 -7.57 17.72
N ALA A 251 5.41 -8.39 18.44
CA ALA A 251 5.59 -8.60 19.87
C ALA A 251 6.93 -9.30 20.17
N MET A 252 7.25 -10.34 19.41
CA MET A 252 8.46 -11.14 19.57
C MET A 252 9.74 -10.41 19.12
N THR A 253 9.60 -9.37 18.29
CA THR A 253 10.72 -8.62 17.71
C THR A 253 10.81 -7.21 18.29
N LEU A 254 10.00 -6.27 17.78
CA LEU A 254 10.08 -4.85 18.09
C LEU A 254 9.70 -4.56 19.54
N LYS A 255 8.55 -5.06 20.01
CA LYS A 255 8.09 -4.79 21.38
C LYS A 255 9.01 -5.39 22.43
N LYS A 256 9.51 -6.61 22.19
CA LYS A 256 10.49 -7.26 23.07
C LYS A 256 11.77 -6.43 23.24
N LYS A 257 12.23 -5.73 22.19
CA LYS A 257 13.48 -4.97 22.21
C LYS A 257 13.30 -3.51 22.63
N HIS A 258 12.22 -2.87 22.20
CA HIS A 258 12.03 -1.42 22.31
C HIS A 258 10.83 -1.02 23.18
N GLY A 259 10.02 -1.96 23.69
CA GLY A 259 8.78 -1.64 24.39
C GLY A 259 7.70 -1.15 23.43
N GLY A 260 6.96 -0.11 23.81
CA GLY A 260 5.91 0.49 22.97
C GLY A 260 4.62 -0.33 22.84
N THR A 261 3.79 0.05 21.87
CA THR A 261 2.46 -0.52 21.66
C THR A 261 2.32 -1.16 20.28
N ILE A 262 1.38 -2.10 20.18
CA ILE A 262 1.07 -2.80 18.93
C ILE A 262 -0.43 -2.65 18.66
N SER A 263 -0.76 -2.30 17.42
CA SER A 263 -2.12 -2.39 16.89
C SER A 263 -2.12 -3.21 15.60
N SER A 264 -3.08 -4.11 15.45
CA SER A 264 -3.25 -4.90 14.24
C SER A 264 -4.73 -5.10 13.93
N GLY A 265 -5.05 -5.34 12.68
CA GLY A 265 -6.41 -5.63 12.26
C GLY A 265 -6.54 -5.69 10.76
N GLU A 266 -7.77 -5.78 10.30
CA GLU A 266 -8.11 -5.69 8.87
C GLU A 266 -8.12 -4.24 8.41
N ILE A 267 -7.73 -4.04 7.15
CA ILE A 267 -7.93 -2.81 6.41
C ILE A 267 -9.07 -3.02 5.39
N GLY A 268 -9.92 -2.02 5.22
CA GLY A 268 -11.06 -2.15 4.33
C GLY A 268 -11.53 -0.83 3.73
N LEU A 269 -12.56 -0.95 2.89
CA LEU A 269 -13.19 0.15 2.20
C LEU A 269 -14.69 0.15 2.48
N PRO A 270 -15.27 1.28 2.91
CA PRO A 270 -16.72 1.38 3.06
C PRO A 270 -17.40 1.30 1.70
N ILE A 271 -18.47 0.52 1.60
CA ILE A 271 -19.28 0.36 0.39
C ILE A 271 -20.44 1.35 0.50
N THR A 272 -20.50 2.36 -0.38
CA THR A 272 -21.50 3.44 -0.28
C THR A 272 -22.93 2.91 -0.33
N HIS A 273 -23.24 2.02 -1.27
CA HIS A 273 -24.63 1.60 -1.51
C HIS A 273 -25.23 0.76 -0.39
N SER A 274 -24.46 -0.18 0.16
CA SER A 274 -24.95 -1.14 1.16
C SER A 274 -24.62 -0.76 2.60
N GLY A 275 -23.70 0.19 2.82
CA GLY A 275 -23.16 0.51 4.15
C GLY A 275 -22.27 -0.59 4.74
N LEU A 276 -21.98 -1.65 3.97
CA LEU A 276 -21.07 -2.72 4.36
C LEU A 276 -19.60 -2.31 4.20
N MET A 277 -18.69 -3.18 4.63
CA MET A 277 -17.25 -2.99 4.46
C MET A 277 -16.68 -4.07 3.54
N LEU A 278 -15.89 -3.66 2.54
CA LEU A 278 -15.06 -4.58 1.76
C LEU A 278 -13.70 -4.77 2.45
N PRO A 279 -13.40 -5.95 3.03
CA PRO A 279 -12.06 -6.25 3.51
C PRO A 279 -11.07 -6.27 2.33
N CYS A 280 -9.91 -5.65 2.52
CA CYS A 280 -8.89 -5.50 1.49
C CYS A 280 -7.57 -6.18 1.86
N GLY A 281 -7.25 -6.27 3.15
CA GLY A 281 -6.05 -6.92 3.65
C GLY A 281 -5.93 -6.77 5.17
N ILE A 282 -4.74 -6.97 5.70
CA ILE A 282 -4.42 -6.81 7.12
C ILE A 282 -3.23 -5.87 7.31
N LEU A 283 -3.14 -5.30 8.50
CA LEU A 283 -1.99 -4.51 8.94
C LEU A 283 -1.55 -4.90 10.35
N GLY A 284 -0.27 -4.66 10.63
CA GLY A 284 0.32 -4.64 11.96
C GLY A 284 1.22 -3.43 12.11
N ARG A 285 0.98 -2.63 13.14
CA ARG A 285 1.75 -1.44 13.50
C ARG A 285 2.39 -1.64 14.86
N TRP A 286 3.68 -1.37 14.95
CA TRP A 286 4.37 -1.12 16.20
C TRP A 286 4.74 0.36 16.27
N GLU A 287 4.56 0.97 17.44
CA GLU A 287 4.96 2.35 17.72
C GLU A 287 5.61 2.45 19.11
N ALA A 288 6.63 3.29 19.22
CA ALA A 288 7.39 3.51 20.46
C ALA A 288 6.55 4.12 21.58
#